data_AF-A0A401PZT4-F1
#
_entry.id   AF-A0A401PZT4-F1
#
_cell.length_a   1.000
_cell.length_b   1.000
_cell.length_c   1.000
_cell.angle_alpha   90.00
_cell.angle_beta   90.00
_cell.angle_gamma   90.00
#
_symmetry.space_group_name_H-M   'P 1'
#
loop_
_entity.id
_entity.type
_entity.pdbx_description
1 polymer ?
#
loop_
_entity_poly.entity_id
_entity_poly.type
_entity_poly.pdbx_seq_one_letter_code
_entity_poly.pdbx_strand_id
1 'polypeptide(L)'
;NEVELGELLISLNYLPSAGRLNVDIIRAKQLLQTDMSQGSDPFVKVQLVHGLKLVKTKKTSCMKGTIDPFYNESFSFKVPSEELDDISLVFTGKKVSDNPTVSVGNF
;
A
#
# COMPACT_ATOMS: atom_id res chain seq x y z
N ASN A 1 15.24 18.24 8.96
CA ASN A 1 14.77 17.01 9.64
C ASN A 1 13.59 16.45 8.88
N GLU A 2 13.83 15.51 7.99
CA GLU A 2 12.77 14.70 7.40
C GLU A 2 12.42 13.58 8.37
N VAL A 3 11.13 13.32 8.55
CA VAL A 3 10.65 12.19 9.35
C VAL A 3 10.59 10.97 8.44
N GLU A 4 11.45 9.98 8.69
CA GLU A 4 11.47 8.74 7.93
C GLU A 4 10.32 7.83 8.40
N LEU A 5 9.39 7.50 7.48
CA LEU A 5 8.19 6.72 7.78
C LEU A 5 8.39 5.20 7.65
N GLY A 6 9.56 4.79 7.14
CA GLY A 6 9.91 3.41 6.78
C GLY A 6 9.89 3.17 5.27
N GLU A 7 10.22 1.95 4.86
CA GLU A 7 10.33 1.56 3.45
C GLU A 7 9.25 0.52 3.10
N LEU A 8 8.73 0.58 1.86
CA LEU A 8 7.81 -0.43 1.32
C LEU A 8 8.42 -1.10 0.09
N LEU A 9 8.60 -2.42 0.14
CA LEU A 9 9.04 -3.23 -0.99
C LEU A 9 7.82 -3.75 -1.76
N ILE A 10 7.76 -3.41 -3.05
CA ILE A 10 6.71 -3.84 -3.98
C ILE A 10 7.30 -4.39 -5.27
N SER A 11 6.48 -5.15 -6.01
CA SER A 11 6.74 -5.55 -7.39
C SER A 11 5.55 -5.19 -8.27
N LEU A 12 5.83 -4.73 -9.49
CA LEU A 12 4.83 -4.36 -10.49
C LEU A 12 5.08 -5.14 -11.76
N ASN A 13 4.02 -5.72 -12.33
CA ASN A 13 4.09 -6.44 -13.59
C ASN A 13 2.84 -6.15 -14.43
N TYR A 14 3.04 -5.53 -15.60
CA TYR A 14 1.96 -5.28 -16.55
C TYR A 14 1.91 -6.36 -17.64
N LEU A 15 0.71 -6.85 -17.94
CA LEU A 15 0.42 -7.82 -19.00
C LEU A 15 -0.46 -7.15 -20.07
N PRO A 16 0.14 -6.59 -21.15
CA PRO A 16 -0.61 -5.83 -22.15
C PRO A 16 -1.73 -6.63 -22.82
N SER A 17 -1.47 -7.88 -23.17
CA SER A 17 -2.46 -8.77 -23.83
C SER A 17 -3.70 -9.03 -22.97
N ALA A 18 -3.58 -8.90 -21.66
CA ALA A 18 -4.67 -9.11 -20.71
C ALA A 18 -5.23 -7.80 -20.13
N GLY A 19 -4.67 -6.64 -20.51
CA GLY A 19 -4.97 -5.35 -19.90
C GLY A 19 -4.90 -5.41 -18.38
N ARG A 20 -3.81 -5.96 -17.83
CA ARG A 20 -3.74 -6.30 -16.40
C ARG A 20 -2.45 -5.82 -15.75
N LEU A 21 -2.60 -5.04 -14.69
CA LEU A 21 -1.53 -4.63 -13.80
C LEU A 21 -1.56 -5.49 -12.54
N ASN A 22 -0.50 -6.28 -12.34
CA ASN A 22 -0.27 -7.02 -11.11
C ASN A 22 0.62 -6.20 -10.18
N VAL A 23 0.26 -6.17 -8.90
CA VAL A 23 0.93 -5.44 -7.83
C VAL A 23 1.14 -6.39 -6.67
N ASP A 24 2.40 -6.68 -6.36
CA ASP A 24 2.77 -7.49 -5.20
C ASP A 24 3.23 -6.58 -4.07
N ILE A 25 2.60 -6.69 -2.91
CA ILE A 25 3.03 -6.04 -1.68
C ILE A 25 3.84 -7.05 -0.89
N ILE A 26 5.15 -6.88 -0.83
CA ILE A 26 6.07 -7.90 -0.33
C ILE A 26 6.28 -7.70 1.17
N ARG A 27 6.85 -6.57 1.56
CA ARG A 27 7.11 -6.23 2.97
C ARG A 27 7.27 -4.74 3.17
N ALA A 28 7.08 -4.27 4.40
CA ALA A 28 7.60 -2.99 4.83
C ALA A 28 8.72 -3.17 5.86
N LYS A 29 9.53 -2.13 6.04
CA LYS A 29 10.63 -2.11 7.02
C LYS A 29 10.64 -0.82 7.79
N GLN A 30 11.02 -0.93 9.07
CA GLN A 30 11.30 0.22 9.94
C GLN A 30 10.15 1.23 9.94
N LEU A 31 8.91 0.74 9.92
CA LEU A 31 7.74 1.61 9.96
C LEU A 31 7.78 2.47 11.23
N LEU A 32 7.63 3.78 11.06
CA LEU A 32 7.70 4.71 12.19
C LEU A 32 6.71 4.32 13.27
N GLN A 33 7.21 4.07 14.48
CA GLN A 33 6.38 3.83 15.64
C GLN A 33 5.94 5.18 16.23
N THR A 34 4.65 5.47 16.13
CA THR A 34 4.04 6.72 16.61
C THR A 34 3.53 6.61 18.04
N ASP A 35 3.36 5.37 18.53
CA ASP A 35 2.65 5.06 19.76
C ASP A 35 3.56 4.17 20.64
N MET A 36 3.72 4.54 21.92
CA MET A 36 4.58 3.83 22.89
C MET A 36 4.07 2.41 23.25
N SER A 37 2.85 2.05 22.87
CA SER A 37 2.31 0.70 23.05
C SER A 37 2.80 -0.22 21.93
N GLN A 38 3.28 -1.41 22.34
CA GLN A 38 3.61 -2.59 21.52
C GLN A 38 3.02 -2.54 20.10
N GLY A 39 3.91 -2.59 19.09
CA GLY A 39 3.67 -2.59 17.64
C GLY A 39 2.23 -2.38 17.17
N SER A 40 1.99 -1.28 16.45
CA SER A 40 0.72 -1.12 15.74
C SER A 40 0.49 -2.27 14.77
N ASP A 41 -0.76 -2.53 14.38
CA ASP A 41 -1.05 -3.58 13.39
C ASP A 41 -1.07 -2.96 11.97
N PRO A 42 0.05 -2.94 11.21
CA PRO A 42 0.08 -2.30 9.90
C PRO A 42 -0.65 -3.08 8.81
N PHE A 43 -1.16 -2.34 7.83
CA PHE A 43 -1.60 -2.85 6.54
C PHE A 43 -1.37 -1.78 5.46
N VAL A 44 -1.29 -2.20 4.19
CA VAL A 44 -1.12 -1.29 3.05
C VAL A 44 -2.42 -1.21 2.28
N LYS A 45 -2.89 0.01 1.99
CA LYS A 45 -3.91 0.27 0.97
C LYS A 45 -3.23 0.51 -0.36
N VAL A 46 -3.77 -0.11 -1.41
CA VAL A 46 -3.36 0.08 -2.81
C VAL A 46 -4.53 0.69 -3.55
N GLN A 47 -4.36 1.90 -4.05
CA GLN A 47 -5.40 2.64 -4.75
C GLN A 47 -5.00 2.83 -6.22
N LEU A 48 -5.88 2.42 -7.12
CA LEU A 48 -5.80 2.72 -8.54
C LEU A 48 -6.58 4.00 -8.80
N VAL A 49 -5.91 5.01 -9.35
CA VAL A 49 -6.47 6.33 -9.66
C VAL A 49 -6.31 6.56 -11.17
N HIS A 50 -7.36 7.05 -11.82
CA HIS A 50 -7.33 7.47 -13.22
C HIS A 50 -7.55 8.99 -13.27
N GLY A 51 -6.52 9.74 -13.67
CA GLY A 51 -6.47 11.19 -13.48
C GLY A 51 -6.63 11.57 -12.00
N LEU A 52 -7.77 12.18 -11.64
CA LEU A 52 -8.10 12.56 -10.25
C LEU A 52 -9.13 11.62 -9.60
N LYS A 53 -9.61 10.61 -10.33
CA LYS A 53 -10.71 9.75 -9.89
C LYS A 53 -10.17 8.45 -9.31
N LEU A 54 -10.51 8.17 -8.05
CA LEU A 54 -10.29 6.86 -7.45
C LEU A 54 -11.15 5.80 -8.18
N VAL A 55 -10.49 4.80 -8.77
CA VAL A 55 -11.13 3.71 -9.51
C VAL A 55 -11.34 2.50 -8.61
N LYS A 56 -10.31 2.08 -7.89
CA LYS A 56 -10.35 0.89 -7.04
C LYS A 56 -9.43 1.02 -5.85
N THR A 57 -9.84 0.49 -4.70
CA THR A 57 -8.98 0.29 -3.54
C THR A 57 -8.92 -1.20 -3.21
N LYS A 58 -7.71 -1.69 -2.93
CA LYS A 58 -7.45 -2.99 -2.31
C LYS A 58 -6.61 -2.77 -1.05
N LYS A 59 -6.57 -3.75 -0.16
CA LYS A 59 -5.75 -3.69 1.05
C LYS A 59 -5.15 -5.05 1.35
N THR A 60 -3.97 -5.04 1.94
CA THR A 60 -3.39 -6.25 2.53
C THR A 60 -4.17 -6.67 3.76
N SER A 61 -3.90 -7.89 4.21
CA SER A 61 -4.11 -8.31 5.59
C SER A 61 -3.35 -7.40 6.55
N CYS A 62 -3.86 -7.35 7.77
CA CYS A 62 -3.27 -6.60 8.86
C CYS A 62 -2.28 -7.49 9.61
N MET A 63 -1.06 -7.04 9.77
CA MET A 63 0.00 -7.79 10.46
C MET A 63 0.13 -7.29 11.88
N LYS A 64 0.00 -8.19 12.86
CA LYS A 64 -0.09 -7.76 14.26
C LYS A 64 1.25 -7.40 14.86
N GLY A 65 1.30 -6.34 15.67
CA GLY A 65 2.41 -6.14 16.61
C GLY A 65 3.77 -5.89 15.98
N THR A 66 3.86 -5.39 14.74
CA THR A 66 5.13 -5.33 14.01
C THR A 66 5.34 -4.03 13.25
N ILE A 67 6.61 -3.57 13.21
CA ILE A 67 7.07 -2.45 12.37
C ILE A 67 7.77 -2.94 11.08
N ASP A 68 7.95 -4.25 10.92
CA ASP A 68 8.56 -4.90 9.76
C ASP A 68 7.60 -5.96 9.17
N PRO A 69 6.39 -5.58 8.73
CA PRO A 69 5.40 -6.54 8.26
C PRO A 69 5.83 -7.22 6.96
N PHE A 70 5.68 -8.55 6.90
CA PHE A 70 5.87 -9.35 5.69
C PHE A 70 4.50 -9.76 5.13
N TYR A 71 4.02 -9.06 4.10
CA TYR A 71 2.69 -9.25 3.54
C TYR A 71 2.65 -10.39 2.53
N ASN A 72 3.53 -10.34 1.52
CA ASN A 72 3.57 -11.27 0.40
C ASN A 72 2.18 -11.49 -0.26
N GLU A 73 1.47 -10.39 -0.53
CA GLU A 73 0.12 -10.40 -1.10
C GLU A 73 0.09 -9.80 -2.50
N SER A 74 -0.57 -10.48 -3.44
CA SER A 74 -0.69 -10.06 -4.84
C SER A 74 -2.08 -9.53 -5.16
N PHE A 75 -2.12 -8.42 -5.89
CA PHE A 75 -3.33 -7.79 -6.38
C PHE A 75 -3.30 -7.61 -7.90
N SER A 76 -4.41 -7.90 -8.57
CA SER A 76 -4.58 -7.57 -9.98
C SER A 76 -5.62 -6.47 -10.20
N PHE A 77 -5.28 -5.53 -11.08
CA PHE A 77 -6.16 -4.49 -11.60
C PHE A 77 -6.32 -4.65 -13.10
N LYS A 78 -7.54 -4.42 -13.61
CA LYS A 78 -7.78 -4.31 -15.04
C LYS A 78 -7.46 -2.88 -15.46
N VAL A 79 -6.50 -2.72 -16.36
CA VAL A 79 -6.03 -1.45 -16.90
C VAL A 79 -5.76 -1.67 -18.40
N PRO A 80 -6.65 -1.22 -19.29
CA PRO A 80 -6.40 -1.19 -20.73
C PRO A 80 -5.08 -0.47 -21.05
N SER A 81 -4.36 -0.91 -22.09
CA SER A 81 -3.04 -0.36 -22.43
C SER A 81 -3.11 1.14 -22.75
N GLU A 82 -4.21 1.58 -23.35
CA GLU A 82 -4.48 2.98 -23.69
C GLU A 82 -4.73 3.90 -22.48
N GLU A 83 -5.09 3.34 -21.32
CA GLU A 83 -5.29 4.12 -20.10
C GLU A 83 -4.04 4.15 -19.21
N LEU A 84 -3.00 3.37 -19.54
CA LEU A 84 -1.86 3.13 -18.64
C LEU A 84 -1.10 4.42 -18.27
N ASP A 85 -1.01 5.36 -19.21
CA ASP A 85 -0.32 6.64 -19.02
C ASP A 85 -1.06 7.59 -18.07
N ASP A 86 -2.39 7.44 -17.93
CA ASP A 86 -3.24 8.27 -17.08
C ASP A 86 -3.52 7.63 -15.70
N ILE A 87 -2.94 6.46 -15.45
CA ILE A 87 -3.14 5.69 -14.23
C ILE A 87 -2.03 5.99 -13.21
N SER A 88 -2.45 6.20 -11.97
CA SER A 88 -1.56 6.28 -10.81
C SER A 88 -1.90 5.18 -9.81
N LEU A 89 -0.87 4.57 -9.23
CA LEU A 89 -0.99 3.76 -8.03
C LEU A 89 -0.58 4.57 -6.82
N VAL A 90 -1.46 4.63 -5.81
CA VAL A 90 -1.17 5.27 -4.52
C VAL A 90 -1.11 4.20 -3.44
N PHE A 91 -0.01 4.20 -2.68
CA PHE A 91 0.23 3.28 -1.58
C PHE A 91 0.15 4.05 -0.26
N THR A 92 -0.71 3.60 0.65
CA THR A 92 -0.84 4.22 1.98
C THR A 92 -0.64 3.16 3.05
N GLY A 93 0.40 3.33 3.87
CA GLY A 93 0.57 2.54 5.09
C GLY A 93 -0.43 3.00 6.14
N LYS A 94 -1.25 2.11 6.67
CA LYS A 94 -2.16 2.40 7.76
C LYS A 94 -1.90 1.47 8.93
N LYS A 95 -2.20 1.96 10.11
CA LYS A 95 -2.19 1.20 11.36
C LYS A 95 -3.63 1.02 11.80
N VAL A 96 -3.99 -0.17 12.26
CA VAL A 96 -5.19 -0.32 13.08
C VAL A 96 -4.79 0.09 14.49
N SER A 97 -5.24 1.27 14.91
CA SER A 97 -5.17 1.72 16.29
C SER A 97 -6.53 1.55 16.95
N ASP A 98 -6.57 1.21 18.23
CA ASP A 98 -7.81 1.17 19.03
C ASP A 98 -8.49 2.55 19.11
N ASN A 99 -7.78 3.63 18.73
CA ASN A 99 -8.31 4.97 18.54
C ASN A 99 -8.37 5.34 17.04
N PRO A 100 -9.55 5.60 16.43
CA PRO A 100 -9.75 5.65 14.98
C PRO A 100 -9.14 6.84 14.21
N THR A 101 -8.31 7.67 14.84
CA THR A 101 -7.93 9.00 14.28
C THR A 101 -6.55 9.05 13.62
N VAL A 102 -5.67 8.05 13.78
CA VAL A 102 -4.28 8.15 13.29
C VAL A 102 -4.10 7.42 11.95
N SER A 103 -4.13 8.19 10.86
CA SER A 103 -3.62 7.72 9.57
C SER A 103 -2.12 7.94 9.53
N VAL A 104 -1.33 6.87 9.38
CA VAL A 104 0.08 7.02 8.99
C VAL A 104 0.10 7.45 7.52
N GLY A 105 1.05 8.30 7.17
CA GLY A 105 1.07 9.05 5.91
C GLY A 105 1.13 8.20 4.63
N ASN A 106 1.22 8.90 3.51
CA ASN A 106 1.51 8.29 2.21
C ASN A 106 3.03 8.07 2.09
N PHE A 107 3.42 6.95 1.48
CA PHE A 107 4.81 6.73 1.07
C PHE A 107 5.10 7.48 -0.24
#